data_AF-B0STT3-F1
#
_entry.id   AF-B0STT3-F1
#
_cell.length_a   1.000
_cell.length_b   1.000
_cell.length_c   1.000
_cell.angle_alpha   90.00
_cell.angle_beta   90.00
_cell.angle_gamma   90.00
#
_symmetry.space_group_name_H-M   'P 1'
#
loop_
_entity.id
_entity.type
_entity.pdbx_description
1 polymer ?
#
loop_
_entity_poly.entity_id
_entity_poly.type
_entity_poly.pdbx_seq_one_letter_code
_entity_poly.pdbx_strand_id
1 'polypeptide(L)'
;MFHLVRVIFSILVLPSVIWASPGNYEEAAKLLPQIWETKYPLPYGKLLRKDPLNQGIRQISRKKGKYWVYNFEVFMPKYERKGTTAVPKEEGRNIHVFFFWNPGISEEPHRIELGEPHEGK
;
A
#
# COMPACT_ATOMS: atom_id res chain seq x y z
N MET A 1 -36.70 50.34 11.51
CA MET A 1 -36.93 49.33 12.57
C MET A 1 -36.43 47.99 12.06
N PHE A 2 -35.36 47.49 12.70
CA PHE A 2 -34.84 46.10 12.76
C PHE A 2 -34.65 45.33 11.44
N HIS A 3 -33.42 45.27 10.90
CA HIS A 3 -32.44 44.18 11.13
C HIS A 3 -33.02 42.77 10.85
N LEU A 4 -32.61 42.13 9.75
CA LEU A 4 -31.45 41.23 9.68
C LEU A 4 -31.74 39.81 10.21
N VAL A 5 -32.20 38.89 9.35
CA VAL A 5 -32.05 37.42 9.51
C VAL A 5 -32.21 36.83 8.09
N ARG A 6 -31.19 36.73 7.22
CA ARG A 6 -30.07 35.76 7.21
C ARG A 6 -30.53 34.32 7.49
N VAL A 7 -29.95 33.37 6.76
CA VAL A 7 -30.00 31.91 7.02
C VAL A 7 -31.35 31.31 6.60
N ILE A 8 -31.47 30.26 5.79
CA ILE A 8 -30.64 29.06 5.72
C ILE A 8 -30.61 28.57 4.27
N PHE A 9 -29.45 28.73 3.65
CA PHE A 9 -29.01 27.99 2.48
C PHE A 9 -28.79 26.55 2.97
N SER A 10 -29.85 25.74 2.98
CA SER A 10 -29.76 24.31 3.31
C SER A 10 -29.12 23.56 2.14
N ILE A 11 -27.88 23.93 1.76
CA ILE A 11 -27.01 22.93 1.16
C ILE A 11 -26.83 21.89 2.26
N LEU A 12 -27.49 20.74 2.10
CA LEU A 12 -27.04 19.49 2.67
C LEU A 12 -25.61 19.27 2.16
N VAL A 13 -24.63 19.87 2.82
CA VAL A 13 -23.26 19.41 2.74
C VAL A 13 -23.28 18.17 3.61
N LEU A 14 -23.77 17.05 3.06
CA LEU A 14 -23.41 15.76 3.61
C LEU A 14 -21.88 15.79 3.62
N PRO A 15 -21.21 15.77 4.78
CA PRO A 15 -19.80 15.47 4.77
C PRO A 15 -19.75 14.09 4.17
N SER A 16 -19.35 14.01 2.91
CA SER A 16 -18.91 12.77 2.30
C SER A 16 -17.69 12.38 3.11
N VAL A 17 -17.94 11.69 4.21
CA VAL A 17 -16.94 10.91 4.90
C VAL A 17 -16.57 9.88 3.84
N ILE A 18 -15.54 10.20 3.05
CA ILE A 18 -14.96 9.26 2.10
C ILE A 18 -14.34 8.21 3.00
N TRP A 19 -15.11 7.19 3.34
CA TRP A 19 -14.58 5.99 3.94
C TRP A 19 -13.62 5.45 2.90
N ALA A 20 -12.32 5.59 3.17
CA ALA A 20 -11.30 4.95 2.39
C ALA A 20 -11.67 3.46 2.36
N SER A 21 -12.10 2.97 1.20
CA SER A 21 -12.39 1.57 1.01
C SER A 21 -11.04 0.86 0.91
N PRO A 22 -10.82 -0.25 1.64
CA PRO A 22 -9.73 -1.13 1.26
C PRO A 22 -9.96 -1.53 -0.19
N GLY A 23 -9.03 -1.21 -1.07
CA GLY A 23 -9.06 -1.85 -2.38
C GLY A 23 -8.86 -3.36 -2.24
N ASN A 24 -9.05 -4.09 -3.33
CA ASN A 24 -8.87 -5.55 -3.31
C ASN A 24 -7.40 -5.94 -3.57
N TYR A 25 -7.11 -7.24 -3.49
CA TYR A 25 -5.78 -7.78 -3.78
C TYR A 25 -5.29 -7.51 -5.21
N GLU A 26 -6.19 -7.35 -6.19
CA GLU A 26 -5.81 -7.00 -7.57
C GLU A 26 -5.32 -5.56 -7.66
N GLU A 27 -6.01 -4.64 -7.00
CA GLU A 27 -5.64 -3.23 -6.94
C GLU A 27 -4.31 -3.04 -6.20
N ALA A 28 -4.16 -3.69 -5.04
CA ALA A 28 -2.92 -3.69 -4.29
C ALA A 28 -1.76 -4.30 -5.10
N ALA A 29 -2.00 -5.39 -5.84
CA ALA A 29 -0.98 -6.02 -6.70
C ALA A 29 -0.53 -5.11 -7.87
N LYS A 30 -1.41 -4.26 -8.39
CA LYS A 30 -1.07 -3.27 -9.43
C LYS A 30 -0.25 -2.11 -8.87
N LEU A 31 -0.57 -1.67 -7.65
CA LEU A 31 0.12 -0.58 -6.98
C LEU A 31 1.50 -0.99 -6.46
N LEU A 32 1.65 -2.24 -6.00
CA LEU A 32 2.87 -2.71 -5.35
C LEU A 32 4.15 -2.45 -6.17
N PRO A 33 4.25 -2.78 -7.48
CA PRO A 33 5.42 -2.47 -8.28
C PRO A 33 5.69 -0.95 -8.35
N GLN A 34 4.64 -0.15 -8.52
CA GLN A 34 4.78 1.31 -8.63
C GLN A 34 5.37 1.90 -7.35
N ILE A 35 4.87 1.48 -6.19
CA ILE A 35 5.38 1.93 -4.89
C ILE A 35 6.78 1.36 -4.63
N TRP A 36 7.05 0.14 -5.07
CA TRP A 36 8.36 -0.49 -4.92
C TRP A 36 9.46 0.35 -5.57
N GLU A 37 9.27 0.80 -6.83
CA GLU A 37 10.24 1.62 -7.56
C GLU A 37 10.51 2.97 -6.87
N THR A 38 9.57 3.49 -6.08
CA THR A 38 9.79 4.73 -5.30
C THR A 38 10.57 4.50 -4.00
N LYS A 39 10.56 3.26 -3.46
CA LYS A 39 11.10 2.94 -2.13
C LYS A 39 12.41 2.18 -2.16
N TYR A 40 12.68 1.40 -3.21
CA TYR A 40 13.83 0.52 -3.29
C TYR A 40 14.67 0.79 -4.54
N PRO A 41 16.01 0.68 -4.44
CA PRO A 41 16.90 0.90 -5.58
C PRO A 41 16.94 -0.29 -6.55
N LEU A 42 16.36 -1.43 -6.18
CA LEU A 42 16.32 -2.63 -7.00
C LEU A 42 14.95 -2.76 -7.66
N PRO A 43 14.87 -3.10 -8.96
CA PRO A 43 13.60 -3.24 -9.66
C PRO A 43 12.72 -4.31 -9.03
N TYR A 44 11.42 -4.06 -9.07
CA TYR A 44 10.42 -5.04 -8.66
C TYR A 44 10.57 -6.34 -9.46
N GLY A 45 10.52 -7.47 -8.75
CA GLY A 45 10.60 -8.79 -9.38
C GLY A 45 9.27 -9.25 -9.97
N LYS A 46 8.88 -10.49 -9.66
CA LYS A 46 7.65 -11.10 -10.15
C LYS A 46 6.71 -11.44 -9.00
N LEU A 47 5.45 -11.01 -9.09
CA LEU A 47 4.41 -11.47 -8.17
C LEU A 47 4.15 -12.97 -8.40
N LEU A 48 4.29 -13.78 -7.36
CA LEU A 48 4.02 -15.22 -7.40
C LEU A 48 2.64 -15.56 -6.85
N ARG A 49 2.31 -15.06 -5.66
CA ARG A 49 1.05 -15.36 -4.98
C ARG A 49 0.49 -14.15 -4.25
N LYS A 50 -0.84 -14.11 -4.19
CA LYS A 50 -1.63 -13.19 -3.37
C LYS A 50 -2.13 -13.97 -2.16
N ASP A 51 -2.06 -13.38 -0.98
CA ASP A 51 -2.43 -13.99 0.30
C ASP A 51 -1.79 -15.37 0.58
N PRO A 52 -0.46 -15.55 0.41
CA PRO A 52 0.18 -16.83 0.70
C PRO A 52 0.04 -17.29 2.18
N LEU A 53 -0.34 -16.39 3.10
CA LEU A 53 -0.59 -16.74 4.51
C LEU A 53 -2.06 -17.07 4.81
N ASN A 54 -2.98 -16.97 3.85
CA ASN A 54 -4.43 -17.14 4.04
C ASN A 54 -5.01 -16.28 5.18
N GLN A 55 -4.49 -15.06 5.33
CA GLN A 55 -4.90 -14.12 6.37
C GLN A 55 -5.92 -13.09 5.85
N GLY A 56 -6.19 -13.08 4.55
CA GLY A 56 -7.01 -12.06 3.91
C GLY A 56 -6.38 -10.66 4.02
N ILE A 57 -7.22 -9.64 3.90
CA ILE A 57 -6.84 -8.24 4.10
C ILE A 57 -7.05 -7.91 5.58
N ARG A 58 -5.97 -7.57 6.29
CA ARG A 58 -6.02 -7.22 7.72
C ARG A 58 -5.93 -5.72 7.93
N GLN A 59 -6.45 -5.22 9.05
CA GLN A 59 -6.29 -3.82 9.42
C GLN A 59 -5.36 -3.69 10.62
N ILE A 60 -4.33 -2.86 10.53
CA ILE A 60 -3.34 -2.63 11.60
C ILE A 60 -3.26 -1.14 11.93
N SER A 61 -3.29 -0.80 13.21
CA SER A 61 -3.04 0.56 13.69
C SER A 61 -1.53 0.85 13.74
N ARG A 62 -1.10 1.97 13.17
CA ARG A 62 0.27 2.49 13.23
C ARG A 62 0.23 3.96 13.65
N LYS A 63 1.40 4.58 13.89
CA LYS A 63 1.54 5.97 14.35
C LYS A 63 0.76 6.99 13.50
N LYS A 64 0.70 6.76 12.18
CA LYS A 64 0.06 7.68 11.21
C LYS A 64 -1.41 7.36 10.93
N GLY A 65 -1.94 6.25 11.44
CA GLY A 65 -3.32 5.83 11.26
C GLY A 65 -3.47 4.32 11.09
N LYS A 66 -4.68 3.90 10.71
CA LYS A 66 -4.98 2.49 10.41
C LYS A 66 -4.63 2.17 8.96
N TYR A 67 -4.00 1.04 8.70
CA TYR A 67 -3.64 0.60 7.36
C TYR A 67 -4.29 -0.74 7.06
N TRP A 68 -4.72 -0.93 5.81
CA TRP A 68 -5.02 -2.25 5.28
C TRP A 68 -3.74 -2.92 4.83
N VAL A 69 -3.58 -4.18 5.21
CA VAL A 69 -2.36 -4.96 5.04
C VAL A 69 -2.67 -6.14 4.13
N TYR A 70 -1.96 -6.17 3.01
CA TYR A 70 -2.01 -7.19 1.98
C TYR A 70 -0.71 -7.96 2.04
N ASN A 71 -0.78 -9.29 2.00
CA ASN A 71 0.40 -10.14 2.03
C ASN A 71 0.62 -10.80 0.67
N PHE A 72 1.85 -10.78 0.19
CA PHE A 72 2.23 -11.25 -1.14
C PHE A 72 3.49 -12.12 -1.07
N GLU A 73 3.59 -13.07 -1.99
CA GLU A 73 4.85 -13.74 -2.30
C GLU A 73 5.40 -13.15 -3.60
N VAL A 74 6.62 -12.61 -3.56
CA VAL A 74 7.29 -11.99 -4.69
C VAL A 74 8.63 -12.70 -4.92
N PHE A 75 8.87 -13.13 -6.15
CA PHE A 75 10.19 -13.60 -6.56
C PHE A 75 11.09 -12.41 -6.85
N MET A 76 12.21 -12.31 -6.15
CA MET A 76 13.24 -11.31 -6.40
C MET A 76 14.45 -11.98 -7.06
N PRO A 77 14.75 -11.65 -8.33
CA PRO A 77 15.95 -12.17 -8.97
C PRO A 77 17.20 -11.56 -8.33
N LYS A 78 18.32 -12.29 -8.42
CA LYS A 78 19.64 -11.69 -8.24
C LYS A 78 19.90 -10.76 -9.43
N TYR A 79 20.53 -9.63 -9.16
CA TYR A 79 20.93 -8.70 -10.20
C TYR A 79 22.44 -8.75 -10.39
N GLU A 80 22.89 -8.89 -11.63
CA GLU A 80 24.26 -8.63 -12.01
C GLU A 80 24.41 -7.23 -12.57
N ARG A 81 25.56 -6.63 -12.28
CA ARG A 81 25.93 -5.36 -12.88
C ARG A 81 26.61 -5.62 -14.22
N LYS A 82 25.92 -5.31 -15.33
CA LYS A 82 26.54 -5.24 -16.66
C LYS A 82 26.73 -3.77 -17.01
N GLY A 83 27.93 -3.25 -16.75
CA GLY A 83 28.26 -1.83 -16.93
C GLY A 83 27.49 -0.93 -15.96
N THR A 84 26.59 -0.10 -16.50
CA THR A 84 25.71 0.80 -15.72
C THR A 84 24.32 0.24 -15.47
N THR A 85 23.97 -0.92 -16.04
CA THR A 85 22.62 -1.49 -15.97
C THR A 85 22.58 -2.73 -15.07
N ALA A 86 21.56 -2.82 -14.22
CA ALA A 86 21.25 -4.01 -13.44
C ALA A 86 20.48 -5.01 -14.32
N VAL A 87 21.02 -6.21 -14.51
CA VAL A 87 20.42 -7.27 -15.33
C VAL A 87 19.96 -8.41 -14.42
N PRO A 88 18.67 -8.82 -14.46
CA PRO A 88 18.17 -9.90 -13.63
C PRO A 88 18.73 -11.26 -14.09
N LYS A 89 19.04 -12.11 -13.12
CA LYS A 89 19.35 -13.54 -13.31
C LYS A 89 18.12 -14.42 -13.10
N GLU A 90 18.20 -15.65 -13.59
CA GLU A 90 17.22 -16.71 -13.27
C GLU A 90 17.26 -17.12 -11.80
N GLU A 91 18.45 -17.06 -11.18
CA GLU A 91 18.58 -17.27 -9.74
C GLU A 91 17.98 -16.11 -8.95
N GLY A 92 17.33 -16.44 -7.84
CA GLY A 92 16.72 -15.45 -6.96
C GLY A 92 16.21 -16.07 -5.68
N ARG A 93 15.33 -15.36 -5.00
CA ARG A 93 14.60 -15.89 -3.85
C ARG A 93 13.18 -15.38 -3.82
N ASN A 94 12.28 -16.19 -3.31
CA ASN A 94 10.95 -15.73 -2.92
C ASN A 94 11.09 -14.93 -1.63
N ILE A 95 10.43 -13.79 -1.60
CA ILE A 95 10.28 -12.98 -0.38
C ILE A 95 8.81 -12.81 -0.08
N HIS A 96 8.53 -12.71 1.22
CA HIS A 96 7.23 -12.33 1.71
C HIS A 96 7.18 -10.80 1.82
N VAL A 97 6.12 -10.20 1.29
CA VAL A 97 5.94 -8.75 1.21
C VAL A 97 4.61 -8.37 1.82
N PHE A 98 4.65 -7.49 2.82
CA PHE A 98 3.48 -6.83 3.39
C PHE A 98 3.33 -5.44 2.79
N PHE A 99 2.25 -5.24 2.06
CA PHE A 99 1.87 -3.95 1.51
C PHE A 99 0.81 -3.32 2.43
N PHE A 100 1.15 -2.18 3.01
CA PHE A 100 0.28 -1.36 3.82
C PHE A 100 -0.27 -0.26 2.93
N TRP A 101 -1.58 -0.12 2.89
CA TRP A 101 -2.26 0.89 2.09
C TRP A 101 -3.35 1.56 2.92
N ASN A 102 -3.39 2.89 2.89
CA ASN A 102 -4.54 3.69 3.29
C ASN A 102 -4.57 4.99 2.47
N PRO A 103 -5.50 5.14 1.50
CA PRO A 103 -5.60 6.36 0.70
C PRO A 103 -6.09 7.58 1.49
N GLY A 104 -6.62 7.39 2.70
CA GLY A 104 -7.02 8.46 3.60
C GLY A 104 -5.88 9.12 4.38
N ILE A 105 -4.64 8.62 4.27
CA ILE A 105 -3.44 9.23 4.89
C ILE A 105 -2.63 9.91 3.78
N SER A 106 -2.58 11.25 3.78
CA SER A 106 -1.93 12.02 2.72
C SER A 106 -0.40 11.93 2.73
N GLU A 107 0.22 11.86 3.90
CA GLU A 107 1.69 11.90 4.05
C GLU A 107 2.38 10.60 3.65
N GLU A 108 1.84 9.46 4.09
CA GLU A 108 2.38 8.13 3.78
C GLU A 108 1.23 7.14 3.54
N PRO A 109 0.57 7.21 2.37
CA PRO A 109 -0.56 6.33 2.05
C PRO A 109 -0.14 4.88 1.82
N HIS A 110 1.14 4.64 1.50
CA HIS A 110 1.66 3.32 1.17
C HIS A 110 2.95 3.00 1.91
N ARG A 111 3.07 1.76 2.40
CA ARG A 111 4.30 1.25 3.02
C ARG A 111 4.51 -0.21 2.65
N ILE A 112 5.77 -0.58 2.48
CA ILE A 112 6.20 -1.93 2.16
C ILE A 112 7.08 -2.42 3.30
N GLU A 113 6.78 -3.60 3.83
CA GLU A 113 7.63 -4.31 4.78
C GLU A 113 7.97 -5.68 4.19
N LEU A 114 9.24 -6.07 4.30
CA LEU A 114 9.76 -7.33 3.77
C LEU A 114 10.00 -8.29 4.93
N GLY A 115 9.69 -9.58 4.74
CA GLY A 115 9.86 -10.61 5.77
C GLY A 115 8.57 -10.87 6.54
N GLU A 116 8.68 -11.41 7.77
CA GLU A 116 7.52 -11.70 8.63
C GLU A 116 6.97 -10.42 9.28
N PRO A 117 5.64 -10.34 9.51
CA PRO A 117 5.04 -9.13 10.04
C PRO A 117 5.54 -8.99 11.46
N HIS A 118 6.32 -7.96 11.73
CA HIS A 118 6.72 -7.67 13.10
C HIS A 118 5.46 -7.24 13.84
N GLU A 119 4.91 -8.16 14.65
CA GLU A 119 3.93 -7.80 15.67
C GLU A 119 4.60 -6.72 16.53
N GLY A 120 4.17 -5.48 16.34
CA GLY A 120 4.63 -4.37 17.15
C GLY A 120 4.27 -4.68 18.59
N LYS A 121 5.29 -4.96 19.40
CA LYS A 121 5.19 -4.84 20.86
C LYS A 121 4.83 -3.42 21.24
#